data_AF-A0A6N7SSQ3-F1
#
_entry.id   AF-A0A6N7SSQ3-F1
#
_cell.length_a   1.000
_cell.length_b   1.000
_cell.length_c   1.000
_cell.angle_alpha   90.00
_cell.angle_beta   90.00
_cell.angle_gamma   90.00
#
_symmetry.space_group_name_H-M   'P 1'
#
loop_
_entity.id
_entity.type
_entity.pdbx_description
1 polymer ?
#
loop_
_entity_poly.entity_id
_entity_poly.type
_entity_poly.pdbx_seq_one_letter_code
_entity_poly.pdbx_strand_id
1 'polypeptide(L)'
;MKKKPHNRGFTLVEVIVVLVIVGILLAFLIPALTGYIKKAAITACNANKAQLLRDLTAEEIYTKQADGYYDTRELQELADKSEYKCKQGGAYEVSRGSDGTIVIFCREHDKNYNFNMNEALSHVISNNSEIAGLIKNYADQKKHIDSTSGTGKSYEQILSALGQAGFSASQAGVQTWSLQGMGNGNYYFYWTTEDITSKNPGDKVKVLRYNSSRGTYTAGYVTIEENTLSASDSSDGQSHTYNVLGRGDTKWEEYKDTPQSGKDKKDYNTIFDVFKKM
;
A
#
# COMPACT_ATOMS: atom_id res chain seq x y z
N MET A 1 68.99 11.13 -35.36
CA MET A 1 67.57 11.52 -35.62
C MET A 1 66.66 10.70 -34.71
N LYS A 2 65.89 11.33 -33.80
CA LYS A 2 64.95 10.65 -32.89
C LYS A 2 63.62 10.40 -33.64
N LYS A 3 63.17 9.14 -33.74
CA LYS A 3 61.86 8.77 -34.31
C LYS A 3 60.73 9.24 -33.39
N LYS A 4 59.74 9.96 -33.94
CA LYS A 4 58.51 10.32 -33.21
C LYS A 4 57.68 9.05 -32.94
N PRO A 5 57.11 8.86 -31.74
CA PRO A 5 56.22 7.74 -31.48
C PRO A 5 54.93 7.89 -32.30
N HIS A 6 54.51 6.82 -32.97
CA HIS A 6 53.26 6.77 -33.73
C HIS A 6 52.10 6.64 -32.76
N ASN A 7 51.32 7.72 -32.58
CA ASN A 7 50.08 7.66 -31.81
C ASN A 7 49.08 6.78 -32.57
N ARG A 8 48.79 5.59 -32.03
CA ARG A 8 47.72 4.71 -32.53
C ARG A 8 46.39 5.36 -32.14
N GLY A 9 45.72 6.01 -33.08
CA GLY A 9 44.34 6.47 -32.93
C GLY A 9 43.37 5.32 -33.12
N PHE A 10 42.19 5.41 -32.49
CA PHE A 10 41.07 4.52 -32.78
C PHE A 10 40.60 4.70 -34.22
N THR A 11 40.27 3.59 -34.88
CA THR A 11 39.66 3.65 -36.21
C THR A 11 38.18 4.05 -36.08
N LEU A 12 37.65 4.74 -37.09
CA LEU A 12 36.24 5.11 -37.14
C LEU A 12 35.33 3.87 -37.05
N VAL A 13 35.78 2.75 -37.63
CA VAL A 13 35.08 1.46 -37.58
C VAL A 13 35.03 0.90 -36.16
N GLU A 14 36.15 0.89 -35.42
CA GLU A 14 36.17 0.41 -34.03
C GLU A 14 35.22 1.22 -33.14
N VAL A 15 35.17 2.55 -33.32
CA VAL A 15 34.25 3.41 -32.56
C VAL A 15 32.79 3.09 -32.90
N ILE A 16 32.45 2.91 -34.18
CA ILE A 16 31.08 2.55 -34.58
C ILE A 16 30.66 1.19 -34.00
N VAL A 17 31.53 0.18 -34.06
CA VAL A 17 31.21 -1.15 -33.51
C VAL A 17 30.93 -1.07 -32.01
N VAL A 18 31.74 -0.32 -31.26
CA VAL A 18 31.53 -0.12 -29.82
C VAL A 18 30.22 0.63 -29.55
N LEU A 19 29.92 1.69 -30.29
CA LEU A 19 28.66 2.43 -30.13
C LEU A 19 27.43 1.57 -30.42
N VAL A 20 27.50 0.70 -31.42
CA VAL A 20 26.41 -0.25 -31.74
C VAL A 20 26.21 -1.23 -30.60
N ILE A 21 27.29 -1.81 -30.05
CA ILE A 21 27.19 -2.74 -28.92
C ILE A 21 26.62 -2.04 -27.67
N VAL A 22 27.11 -0.84 -27.33
CA VAL A 22 26.58 -0.05 -26.21
C VAL A 22 25.11 0.31 -26.42
N GLY A 23 24.71 0.67 -27.64
CA GLY A 23 23.33 0.97 -27.99
C GLY A 23 22.38 -0.22 -27.76
N ILE A 24 22.78 -1.42 -28.17
CA ILE A 24 21.99 -2.65 -27.95
C ILE A 24 21.87 -2.94 -26.44
N LEU A 25 22.96 -2.82 -25.68
CA LEU A 25 22.92 -3.05 -24.23
C LEU A 25 21.99 -2.05 -23.51
N LEU A 26 22.06 -0.77 -23.87
CA LEU A 26 21.18 0.26 -23.30
C LEU A 26 19.71 0.02 -23.64
N ALA A 27 19.40 -0.47 -24.84
CA ALA A 27 18.04 -0.76 -25.26
C ALA A 27 17.36 -1.82 -24.39
N PHE A 28 18.10 -2.84 -23.92
CA PHE A 28 17.58 -3.84 -22.98
C PHE A 28 17.58 -3.36 -21.53
N LEU A 29 18.58 -2.57 -21.13
CA LEU A 29 18.76 -2.13 -19.75
C LEU A 29 17.71 -1.08 -19.32
N ILE A 30 17.40 -0.10 -20.18
CA ILE A 30 16.51 1.01 -19.83
C ILE A 30 15.12 0.50 -19.39
N PRO A 31 14.41 -0.38 -20.14
CA PRO A 31 13.12 -0.90 -19.71
C PRO A 31 13.18 -1.61 -18.35
N ALA A 32 14.21 -2.42 -18.11
CA ALA A 32 14.38 -3.13 -16.85
C ALA A 32 14.55 -2.19 -15.65
N LEU A 33 15.28 -1.08 -15.81
CA LEU A 33 15.49 -0.08 -14.75
C LEU A 33 14.25 0.79 -14.48
N THR A 34 13.43 1.06 -15.50
CA THR A 34 12.26 1.95 -15.35
C THR A 34 11.28 1.48 -14.27
N GLY A 35 11.11 0.16 -14.12
CA GLY A 35 10.25 -0.43 -13.07
C GLY A 35 10.78 -0.16 -11.65
N TYR A 36 12.09 -0.33 -11.43
CA TYR A 36 12.73 -0.05 -10.14
C TYR A 36 12.68 1.44 -9.78
N ILE A 37 12.90 2.31 -10.78
CA ILE A 37 12.82 3.76 -10.58
C ILE A 37 11.41 4.18 -10.15
N LYS A 38 10.37 3.62 -10.78
CA LYS A 38 8.98 3.88 -10.38
C LYS A 38 8.70 3.43 -8.94
N LYS A 39 9.12 2.22 -8.56
CA LYS A 39 8.96 1.72 -7.18
C LYS A 39 9.67 2.62 -6.17
N ALA A 40 10.94 2.96 -6.45
CA ALA A 40 11.71 3.85 -5.58
C ALA A 40 11.08 5.24 -5.45
N ALA A 41 10.50 5.78 -6.53
CA ALA A 41 9.79 7.06 -6.51
C ALA A 41 8.53 7.01 -5.62
N ILE A 42 7.74 5.94 -5.71
CA ILE A 42 6.56 5.72 -4.84
C ILE A 42 7.00 5.58 -3.39
N THR A 43 7.99 4.74 -3.09
CA THR A 43 8.50 4.55 -1.72
C THR A 43 9.02 5.85 -1.12
N ALA A 44 9.81 6.62 -1.86
CA ALA A 44 10.29 7.93 -1.43
C ALA A 44 9.13 8.91 -1.21
N CYS A 45 8.13 8.89 -2.08
CA CYS A 45 6.94 9.70 -1.94
C CYS A 45 6.17 9.36 -0.65
N ASN A 46 5.98 8.07 -0.35
CA ASN A 46 5.30 7.62 0.87
C ASN A 46 6.07 8.01 2.14
N ALA A 47 7.41 7.91 2.12
CA ALA A 47 8.24 8.36 3.22
C ALA A 47 8.10 9.87 3.48
N ASN A 48 8.15 10.68 2.41
CA ASN A 48 7.96 12.13 2.50
C ASN A 48 6.56 12.49 2.99
N LYS A 49 5.51 11.79 2.54
CA LYS A 49 4.14 11.97 3.05
C LYS A 49 4.06 11.66 4.54
N ALA A 50 4.64 10.56 4.99
CA ALA A 50 4.65 10.19 6.40
C ALA A 50 5.42 11.20 7.26
N GLN A 51 6.51 11.76 6.74
CA GLN A 51 7.23 12.86 7.40
C GLN A 51 6.38 14.13 7.48
N LEU A 52 5.78 14.54 6.37
CA LEU A 52 4.88 15.69 6.34
C LEU A 52 3.70 15.51 7.31
N LEU A 53 3.12 14.32 7.39
CA LEU A 53 2.03 14.05 8.33
C LEU A 53 2.47 14.26 9.76
N ARG A 54 3.65 13.74 10.14
CA ARG A 54 4.19 13.89 11.49
C ARG A 54 4.41 15.36 11.84
N ASP A 55 4.98 16.12 10.92
CA ASP A 55 5.24 17.55 11.12
C ASP A 55 3.94 18.34 11.27
N LEU A 56 2.96 18.11 10.39
CA LEU A 56 1.65 18.76 10.49
C LEU A 56 0.91 18.38 11.79
N THR A 57 0.99 17.12 12.20
CA THR A 57 0.37 16.64 13.44
C THR A 57 1.06 17.27 14.66
N ALA A 58 2.39 17.37 14.66
CA ALA A 58 3.13 17.99 15.75
C ALA A 58 2.84 19.49 15.86
N GLU A 59 2.80 20.19 14.72
CA GLU A 59 2.43 21.59 14.63
C GLU A 59 0.99 21.83 15.12
N GLU A 60 0.06 20.94 14.77
CA GLU A 60 -1.31 20.97 15.27
C GLU A 60 -1.39 20.82 16.79
N ILE A 61 -0.71 19.81 17.34
CA ILE A 61 -0.69 19.56 18.78
C ILE A 61 -0.09 20.77 19.53
N TYR A 62 1.02 21.32 19.03
CA TYR A 62 1.72 22.41 19.70
C TYR A 62 0.93 23.72 19.65
N THR A 63 0.34 24.03 18.49
CA THR A 63 -0.26 25.34 18.22
C THR A 63 -1.76 25.39 18.52
N LYS A 64 -2.52 24.33 18.21
CA LYS A 64 -3.98 24.32 18.45
C LYS A 64 -4.35 23.76 19.82
N GLN A 65 -3.60 22.82 20.39
CA GLN A 65 -3.85 22.27 21.74
C GLN A 65 -5.35 21.92 21.96
N ALA A 66 -6.04 22.62 22.87
CA ALA A 66 -7.46 22.42 23.16
C ALA A 66 -8.43 23.27 22.29
N ASP A 67 -7.91 24.18 21.46
CA ASP A 67 -8.69 25.08 20.59
C ASP A 67 -9.18 24.39 19.29
N GLY A 68 -8.93 23.10 19.13
CA GLY A 68 -9.45 22.28 18.03
C GLY A 68 -8.38 21.85 17.03
N TYR A 69 -8.76 21.78 15.75
CA TYR A 69 -7.90 21.26 14.68
C TYR A 69 -7.71 22.31 13.58
N TYR A 70 -6.61 22.23 12.84
CA TYR A 70 -6.43 22.95 11.60
C TYR A 70 -7.46 22.50 10.56
N ASP A 71 -8.08 23.48 9.89
CA ASP A 71 -8.91 23.21 8.73
C ASP A 71 -8.05 22.83 7.50
N THR A 72 -8.71 22.42 6.41
CA THR A 72 -8.02 22.00 5.18
C THR A 72 -7.16 23.11 4.57
N ARG A 73 -7.59 24.37 4.66
CA ARG A 73 -6.84 25.50 4.09
C ARG A 73 -5.58 25.76 4.92
N GLU A 74 -5.70 25.77 6.25
CA GLU A 74 -4.56 25.94 7.15
C GLU A 74 -3.53 24.82 6.98
N LEU A 75 -3.99 23.57 6.91
CA LEU A 75 -3.13 22.41 6.64
C LEU A 75 -2.40 22.52 5.30
N GLN A 76 -3.10 22.97 4.24
CA GLN A 76 -2.50 23.15 2.92
C GLN A 76 -1.41 24.23 2.94
N GLU A 77 -1.63 25.35 3.64
CA GLU A 77 -0.62 26.42 3.75
C GLU A 77 0.66 25.95 4.46
N LEU A 78 0.52 25.08 5.47
CA LEU A 78 1.67 24.46 6.15
C LEU A 78 2.39 23.47 5.22
N ALA A 79 1.63 22.65 4.49
CA ALA A 79 2.18 21.69 3.54
C ALA A 79 2.93 22.36 2.37
N ASP A 80 2.43 23.48 1.86
CA ASP A 80 3.06 24.23 0.77
C ASP A 80 4.44 24.79 1.17
N LYS A 81 4.59 25.15 2.45
CA LYS A 81 5.83 25.66 3.06
C LYS A 81 6.80 24.53 3.46
N SER A 82 6.31 23.30 3.59
CA SER A 82 7.14 22.16 3.98
C SER A 82 8.23 21.86 2.95
N GLU A 83 9.35 21.32 3.43
CA GLU A 83 10.42 20.78 2.58
C GLU A 83 10.04 19.42 1.96
N TYR A 84 9.07 18.72 2.53
CA TYR A 84 8.64 17.41 2.03
C TYR A 84 7.77 17.60 0.79
N LYS A 85 8.35 17.23 -0.36
CA LYS A 85 7.68 17.30 -1.66
C LYS A 85 7.86 16.00 -2.44
N CYS A 86 6.91 15.70 -3.30
CA CYS A 86 7.06 14.65 -4.27
C CYS A 86 8.05 15.09 -5.36
N LYS A 87 9.10 14.30 -5.62
CA LYS A 87 10.06 14.61 -6.69
C LYS A 87 9.46 14.67 -8.09
N GLN A 88 8.34 13.97 -8.31
CA GLN A 88 7.64 13.93 -9.60
C GLN A 88 6.43 14.86 -9.63
N GLY A 89 5.75 15.05 -8.49
CA GLY A 89 4.47 15.76 -8.40
C GLY A 89 4.49 17.11 -7.70
N GLY A 90 5.63 17.52 -7.13
CA GLY A 90 5.73 18.77 -6.39
C GLY A 90 5.09 18.71 -5.01
N ALA A 91 4.45 19.80 -4.60
CA ALA A 91 3.78 19.92 -3.31
C ALA A 91 2.63 18.91 -3.17
N TYR A 92 2.41 18.45 -1.94
CA TYR A 92 1.30 17.56 -1.62
C TYR A 92 0.00 18.35 -1.44
N GLU A 93 -1.10 17.75 -1.82
CA GLU A 93 -2.42 18.22 -1.43
C GLU A 93 -2.73 17.67 -0.04
N VAL A 94 -3.22 18.51 0.85
CA VAL A 94 -3.53 18.11 2.23
C VAL A 94 -4.96 18.49 2.54
N SER A 95 -5.66 17.61 3.25
CA SER A 95 -7.03 17.86 3.69
C SER A 95 -7.32 17.27 5.06
N ARG A 96 -8.49 17.60 5.61
CA ARG A 96 -9.00 17.00 6.84
C ARG A 96 -10.06 15.96 6.50
N GLY A 97 -9.86 14.72 6.94
CA GLY A 97 -10.86 13.66 6.88
C GLY A 97 -12.05 13.95 7.80
N SER A 98 -13.21 13.36 7.50
CA SER A 98 -14.42 13.48 8.33
C SER A 98 -14.26 12.89 9.74
N ASP A 99 -13.27 12.04 9.93
CA ASP A 99 -12.85 11.44 11.20
C ASP A 99 -11.81 12.27 11.96
N GLY A 100 -11.46 13.46 11.45
CA GLY A 100 -10.46 14.34 12.06
C GLY A 100 -9.01 14.04 11.64
N THR A 101 -8.76 13.06 10.78
CA THR A 101 -7.39 12.72 10.35
C THR A 101 -6.84 13.70 9.31
N ILE A 102 -5.53 13.97 9.36
CA ILE A 102 -4.84 14.73 8.31
C ILE A 102 -4.59 13.78 7.13
N VAL A 103 -5.07 14.20 5.96
CA VAL A 103 -4.99 13.49 4.68
C VAL A 103 -3.89 14.11 3.85
N ILE A 104 -2.99 13.30 3.29
CA ILE A 104 -1.96 13.79 2.36
C ILE A 104 -2.09 13.03 1.05
N PHE A 105 -2.29 13.77 -0.03
CA PHE A 105 -2.47 13.27 -1.37
C PHE A 105 -1.36 13.77 -2.29
N CYS A 106 -0.80 12.86 -3.07
CA CYS A 106 0.18 13.11 -4.09
C CYS A 106 -0.47 12.97 -5.46
N ARG A 107 -0.51 14.08 -6.20
CA ARG A 107 -1.02 14.08 -7.57
C ARG A 107 -0.35 13.05 -8.46
N GLU A 108 0.92 12.67 -8.30
CA GLU A 108 1.54 11.70 -9.23
C GLU A 108 1.37 10.25 -8.82
N HIS A 109 1.42 9.96 -7.53
CA HIS A 109 1.46 8.58 -7.04
C HIS A 109 0.12 8.08 -6.49
N ASP A 110 -0.78 8.99 -6.14
CA ASP A 110 -2.12 8.67 -5.64
C ASP A 110 -3.20 8.85 -6.73
N LYS A 111 -2.83 9.30 -7.94
CA LYS A 111 -3.71 9.40 -9.13
C LYS A 111 -4.28 8.07 -9.59
N ASN A 112 -3.66 6.95 -9.20
CA ASN A 112 -4.05 5.59 -9.56
C ASN A 112 -3.94 4.74 -8.31
N TYR A 113 -4.94 3.90 -8.05
CA TYR A 113 -5.09 3.00 -6.90
C TYR A 113 -3.93 1.97 -6.70
N ASN A 114 -2.65 2.33 -6.78
CA ASN A 114 -1.52 1.42 -6.64
C ASN A 114 -1.03 1.32 -5.19
N PHE A 115 -1.91 1.53 -4.21
CA PHE A 115 -1.52 1.46 -2.81
C PHE A 115 -1.36 0.01 -2.37
N ASN A 116 -0.12 -0.38 -2.05
CA ASN A 116 0.16 -1.70 -1.51
C ASN A 116 -0.17 -1.75 -0.01
N MET A 117 -1.40 -2.14 0.29
CA MET A 117 -1.90 -2.26 1.66
C MET A 117 -1.03 -3.21 2.50
N ASN A 118 -0.47 -4.27 1.92
CA ASN A 118 0.45 -5.16 2.62
C ASN A 118 1.79 -4.50 2.99
N GLU A 119 2.35 -3.64 2.14
CA GLU A 119 3.58 -2.91 2.48
C GLU A 119 3.35 -1.95 3.65
N ALA A 120 2.21 -1.25 3.67
CA ALA A 120 1.82 -0.40 4.79
C ALA A 120 1.68 -1.20 6.09
N LEU A 121 0.96 -2.33 6.05
CA LEU A 121 0.83 -3.21 7.20
C LEU A 121 2.19 -3.79 7.64
N SER A 122 3.03 -4.20 6.69
CA SER A 122 4.37 -4.73 6.97
C SER A 122 5.26 -3.69 7.65
N HIS A 123 5.19 -2.42 7.20
CA HIS A 123 5.90 -1.32 7.83
C HIS A 123 5.44 -1.13 9.29
N VAL A 124 4.13 -1.15 9.54
CA VAL A 124 3.60 -1.06 10.91
C VAL A 124 4.07 -2.24 11.76
N ILE A 125 3.98 -3.47 11.25
CA ILE A 125 4.46 -4.68 11.97
C ILE A 125 5.94 -4.57 12.34
N SER A 126 6.79 -4.09 11.43
CA SER A 126 8.23 -3.96 11.70
C SER A 126 8.59 -2.86 12.70
N ASN A 127 7.72 -1.85 12.90
CA ASN A 127 8.02 -0.68 13.71
C ASN A 127 7.13 -0.55 14.97
N ASN A 128 6.15 -1.44 15.13
CA ASN A 128 5.25 -1.45 16.29
C ASN A 128 5.12 -2.89 16.83
N SER A 129 5.79 -3.16 17.95
CA SER A 129 5.83 -4.49 18.58
C SER A 129 4.48 -4.95 19.14
N GLU A 130 3.62 -4.02 19.55
CA GLU A 130 2.26 -4.32 20.01
C GLU A 130 1.41 -4.82 18.85
N ILE A 131 1.44 -4.12 17.71
CA ILE A 131 0.72 -4.55 16.50
C ILE A 131 1.29 -5.85 15.93
N ALA A 132 2.61 -6.04 15.97
CA ALA A 132 3.24 -7.30 15.59
C ALA A 132 2.74 -8.47 16.46
N GLY A 133 2.66 -8.27 17.78
CA GLY A 133 2.14 -9.26 18.72
C GLY A 133 0.66 -9.57 18.50
N LEU A 134 -0.15 -8.52 18.28
CA LEU A 134 -1.58 -8.64 17.97
C LEU A 134 -1.79 -9.49 16.71
N ILE A 135 -1.14 -9.13 15.60
CA ILE A 135 -1.29 -9.83 14.32
C ILE A 135 -0.81 -11.27 14.43
N LYS A 136 0.32 -11.51 15.11
CA LYS A 136 0.83 -12.87 15.34
C LYS A 136 -0.19 -13.71 16.12
N ASN A 137 -0.78 -13.17 17.18
CA ASN A 137 -1.78 -13.86 17.99
C ASN A 137 -3.01 -14.26 17.15
N TYR A 138 -3.56 -13.32 16.38
CA TYR A 138 -4.67 -13.58 15.47
C TYR A 138 -4.31 -14.62 14.40
N ALA A 139 -3.11 -14.50 13.83
CA ALA A 139 -2.60 -15.42 12.82
C ALA A 139 -2.47 -16.85 13.37
N ASP A 140 -1.89 -17.02 14.56
CA ASP A 140 -1.73 -18.33 15.23
C ASP A 140 -3.08 -18.99 15.56
N GLN A 141 -4.05 -18.19 16.02
CA GLN A 141 -5.37 -18.68 16.42
C GLN A 141 -6.34 -18.85 15.25
N LYS A 142 -5.92 -18.59 14.01
CA LYS A 142 -6.79 -18.56 12.83
C LYS A 142 -7.99 -17.60 13.00
N LYS A 143 -7.76 -16.50 13.73
CA LYS A 143 -8.74 -15.41 13.90
C LYS A 143 -8.59 -14.39 12.77
N HIS A 144 -9.55 -13.47 12.69
CA HIS A 144 -9.64 -12.50 11.61
C HIS A 144 -9.85 -11.09 12.15
N ILE A 145 -9.36 -10.09 11.42
CA ILE A 145 -9.61 -8.67 11.68
C ILE A 145 -10.15 -8.07 10.39
N ASP A 146 -11.36 -7.52 10.46
CA ASP A 146 -12.11 -7.08 9.29
C ASP A 146 -12.39 -5.58 9.40
N SER A 147 -12.06 -4.82 8.35
CA SER A 147 -12.32 -3.37 8.28
C SER A 147 -13.78 -2.99 8.45
N THR A 148 -14.67 -3.83 7.94
CA THR A 148 -16.12 -3.66 7.97
C THR A 148 -16.74 -3.91 9.34
N SER A 149 -15.96 -4.39 10.32
CA SER A 149 -16.44 -4.48 11.70
C SER A 149 -16.80 -3.10 12.27
N GLY A 150 -16.13 -2.03 11.82
CA GLY A 150 -16.39 -0.64 12.18
C GLY A 150 -16.02 -0.27 13.62
N THR A 151 -16.24 -1.18 14.58
CA THR A 151 -16.08 -0.99 16.02
C THR A 151 -15.18 -2.05 16.66
N GLY A 152 -14.56 -2.94 15.86
CA GLY A 152 -13.65 -3.94 16.39
C GLY A 152 -12.40 -3.30 17.00
N LYS A 153 -12.12 -3.55 18.28
CA LYS A 153 -10.94 -2.98 18.98
C LYS A 153 -9.64 -3.26 18.24
N SER A 154 -9.46 -4.48 17.73
CA SER A 154 -8.27 -4.85 16.95
C SER A 154 -8.23 -4.20 15.56
N TYR A 155 -9.40 -3.91 14.97
CA TYR A 155 -9.49 -3.10 13.74
C TYR A 155 -9.05 -1.66 14.03
N GLU A 156 -9.56 -1.04 15.09
CA GLU A 156 -9.22 0.33 15.50
C GLU A 156 -7.72 0.46 15.84
N GLN A 157 -7.14 -0.53 16.53
CA GLN A 157 -5.70 -0.56 16.81
C GLN A 157 -4.86 -0.58 15.52
N ILE A 158 -5.24 -1.40 14.53
CA ILE A 158 -4.55 -1.44 13.23
C ILE A 158 -4.73 -0.12 12.48
N LEU A 159 -5.94 0.43 12.46
CA LEU A 159 -6.22 1.70 11.77
C LEU A 159 -5.43 2.86 12.38
N SER A 160 -5.39 2.94 13.71
CA SER A 160 -4.59 3.93 14.45
C SER A 160 -3.11 3.81 14.12
N ALA A 161 -2.57 2.59 14.13
CA ALA A 161 -1.16 2.36 13.84
C ALA A 161 -0.80 2.66 12.37
N LEU A 162 -1.69 2.36 11.42
CA LEU A 162 -1.54 2.78 10.01
C LEU A 162 -1.54 4.30 9.89
N GLY A 163 -2.49 4.99 10.54
CA GLY A 163 -2.59 6.45 10.54
C GLY A 163 -1.33 7.11 11.11
N GLN A 164 -0.84 6.64 12.26
CA GLN A 164 0.42 7.12 12.86
C GLN A 164 1.64 6.91 11.96
N ALA A 165 1.61 5.86 11.14
CA ALA A 165 2.65 5.58 10.15
C ALA A 165 2.51 6.37 8.84
N GLY A 166 1.48 7.22 8.70
CA GLY A 166 1.24 7.99 7.47
C GLY A 166 0.40 7.28 6.42
N PHE A 167 -0.26 6.18 6.79
CA PHE A 167 -1.08 5.39 5.87
C PHE A 167 -2.56 5.55 6.18
N SER A 168 -3.33 5.94 5.18
CA SER A 168 -4.79 5.91 5.23
C SER A 168 -5.31 5.06 4.07
N ALA A 169 -5.94 3.94 4.43
CA ALA A 169 -6.51 3.00 3.48
C ALA A 169 -7.59 3.67 2.61
N SER A 170 -8.51 4.42 3.23
CA SER A 170 -9.61 5.09 2.54
C SER A 170 -9.12 6.16 1.57
N GLN A 171 -8.14 6.98 1.97
CA GLN A 171 -7.50 7.98 1.09
C GLN A 171 -6.77 7.32 -0.08
N ALA A 172 -6.19 6.15 0.17
CA ALA A 172 -5.56 5.33 -0.84
C ALA A 172 -6.56 4.57 -1.73
N GLY A 173 -7.87 4.80 -1.58
CA GLY A 173 -8.95 4.17 -2.34
C GLY A 173 -9.28 2.75 -1.89
N VAL A 174 -8.72 2.27 -0.78
CA VAL A 174 -9.04 0.95 -0.20
C VAL A 174 -10.28 1.11 0.68
N GLN A 175 -11.40 0.55 0.23
CA GLN A 175 -12.67 0.63 0.95
C GLN A 175 -12.93 -0.57 1.85
N THR A 176 -12.31 -1.71 1.57
CA THR A 176 -12.45 -2.90 2.40
C THR A 176 -11.15 -3.68 2.43
N TRP A 177 -10.77 -4.14 3.62
CA TRP A 177 -9.69 -5.07 3.85
C TRP A 177 -10.04 -6.10 4.95
N SER A 178 -9.37 -7.25 4.91
CA SER A 178 -9.52 -8.32 5.90
C SER A 178 -8.18 -9.04 6.10
N LEU A 179 -7.74 -9.13 7.36
CA LEU A 179 -6.61 -9.96 7.78
C LEU A 179 -7.15 -11.29 8.29
N GLN A 180 -6.76 -12.39 7.66
CA GLN A 180 -7.27 -13.71 7.97
C GLN A 180 -6.16 -14.67 8.38
N GLY A 181 -6.12 -15.07 9.66
CA GLY A 181 -5.14 -16.01 10.18
C GLY A 181 -5.26 -17.40 9.56
N MET A 182 -4.11 -18.00 9.24
CA MET A 182 -3.96 -19.35 8.67
C MET A 182 -3.37 -20.35 9.68
N GLY A 183 -2.89 -19.89 10.83
CA GLY A 183 -2.09 -20.65 11.79
C GLY A 183 -0.59 -20.50 11.55
N ASN A 184 0.21 -20.88 12.56
CA ASN A 184 1.67 -20.81 12.54
C ASN A 184 2.21 -19.41 12.20
N GLY A 185 1.56 -18.37 12.71
CA GLY A 185 1.89 -16.97 12.47
C GLY A 185 1.61 -16.48 11.04
N ASN A 186 1.00 -17.31 10.19
CA ASN A 186 0.71 -16.95 8.81
C ASN A 186 -0.70 -16.38 8.68
N TYR A 187 -0.87 -15.45 7.75
CA TYR A 187 -2.16 -14.84 7.43
C TYR A 187 -2.28 -14.56 5.93
N TYR A 188 -3.53 -14.57 5.46
CA TYR A 188 -3.90 -13.89 4.24
C TYR A 188 -4.28 -12.45 4.56
N PHE A 189 -3.91 -11.52 3.69
CA PHE A 189 -4.37 -10.15 3.79
C PHE A 189 -5.04 -9.75 2.49
N TYR A 190 -6.33 -9.44 2.58
CA TYR A 190 -7.17 -9.07 1.46
C TYR A 190 -7.47 -7.58 1.48
N TRP A 191 -7.54 -6.95 0.31
CA TRP A 191 -8.02 -5.58 0.19
C TRP A 191 -8.65 -5.30 -1.17
N THR A 192 -9.53 -4.31 -1.24
CA THR A 192 -10.23 -3.90 -2.46
C THR A 192 -10.66 -2.43 -2.43
N THR A 193 -10.96 -1.89 -3.60
CA THR A 193 -11.62 -0.58 -3.78
C THR A 193 -13.12 -0.62 -3.53
N GLU A 194 -13.70 -1.81 -3.41
CA GLU A 194 -15.14 -1.96 -3.25
C GLU A 194 -15.52 -1.87 -1.77
N ASP A 195 -16.51 -1.05 -1.47
CA ASP A 195 -17.21 -1.11 -0.19
C ASP A 195 -18.18 -2.31 -0.22
N ILE A 196 -18.07 -3.21 0.76
CA ILE A 196 -18.91 -4.40 0.85
C ILE A 196 -20.04 -4.28 1.87
N THR A 197 -20.14 -3.16 2.60
CA THR A 197 -21.15 -2.97 3.66
C THR A 197 -22.59 -3.13 3.16
N SER A 198 -22.86 -2.69 1.93
CA SER A 198 -24.19 -2.74 1.30
C SER A 198 -24.40 -3.93 0.35
N LYS A 199 -23.43 -4.85 0.24
CA LYS A 199 -23.53 -6.02 -0.64
C LYS A 199 -24.25 -7.18 0.04
N ASN A 200 -24.68 -8.18 -0.73
CA ASN A 200 -25.36 -9.34 -0.18
C ASN A 200 -24.37 -10.49 0.05
N PRO A 201 -24.54 -11.30 1.11
CA PRO A 201 -23.82 -12.56 1.26
C PRO A 201 -24.02 -13.45 0.03
N GLY A 202 -22.94 -14.00 -0.50
CA GLY A 202 -22.92 -14.74 -1.77
C GLY A 202 -22.46 -13.91 -2.98
N ASP A 203 -22.50 -12.58 -2.91
CA ASP A 203 -21.96 -11.72 -3.96
C ASP A 203 -20.44 -11.92 -4.09
N LYS A 204 -19.92 -11.79 -5.32
CA LYS A 204 -18.47 -11.80 -5.57
C LYS A 204 -17.93 -10.38 -5.60
N VAL A 205 -16.81 -10.17 -4.94
CA VAL A 205 -16.05 -8.91 -4.94
C VAL A 205 -14.64 -9.17 -5.44
N LYS A 206 -14.14 -8.32 -6.34
CA LYS A 206 -12.73 -8.44 -6.75
C LYS A 206 -11.83 -7.93 -5.64
N VAL A 207 -10.74 -8.62 -5.40
CA VAL A 207 -9.80 -8.31 -4.32
C VAL A 207 -8.36 -8.56 -4.77
N LEU A 208 -7.45 -7.85 -4.12
CA LEU A 208 -6.05 -8.22 -4.03
C LEU A 208 -5.86 -9.07 -2.76
N ARG A 209 -4.97 -10.04 -2.82
CA ARG A 209 -4.62 -10.91 -1.68
C ARG A 209 -3.10 -11.04 -1.57
N TYR A 210 -2.58 -10.86 -0.36
CA TYR A 210 -1.23 -11.24 0.01
C TYR A 210 -1.25 -12.52 0.88
N ASN A 211 -0.35 -13.46 0.59
CA ASN A 211 -0.11 -14.65 1.40
C ASN A 211 1.22 -14.49 2.15
N SER A 212 1.18 -14.37 3.48
CA SER A 212 2.38 -14.14 4.29
C SER A 212 3.35 -15.31 4.32
N SER A 213 2.85 -16.56 4.25
CA SER A 213 3.66 -17.77 4.26
C SER A 213 4.53 -17.87 3.01
N ARG A 214 3.96 -17.48 1.87
CA ARG A 214 4.62 -17.56 0.56
C ARG A 214 5.27 -16.25 0.16
N GLY A 215 4.91 -15.13 0.80
CA GLY A 215 5.29 -13.78 0.38
C GLY A 215 4.85 -13.51 -1.06
N THR A 216 3.59 -13.75 -1.37
CA THR A 216 3.05 -13.65 -2.75
C THR A 216 1.74 -12.90 -2.81
N TYR A 217 1.57 -12.11 -3.87
CA TYR A 217 0.35 -11.40 -4.24
C TYR A 217 -0.46 -12.20 -5.26
N THR A 218 -1.79 -12.13 -5.19
CA THR A 218 -2.72 -12.66 -6.19
C THR A 218 -3.95 -11.75 -6.32
N ALA A 219 -4.49 -11.61 -7.52
CA ALA A 219 -5.76 -10.94 -7.79
C ALA A 219 -6.85 -11.98 -8.12
N GLY A 220 -8.05 -11.77 -7.61
CA GLY A 220 -9.14 -12.73 -7.75
C GLY A 220 -10.43 -12.25 -7.09
N TYR A 221 -11.42 -13.12 -7.06
CA TYR A 221 -12.70 -12.86 -6.45
C TYR A 221 -12.81 -13.57 -5.11
N VAL A 222 -13.50 -12.92 -4.17
CA VAL A 222 -13.94 -13.52 -2.93
C VAL A 222 -15.45 -13.42 -2.83
N THR A 223 -16.08 -14.48 -2.34
CA THR A 223 -17.51 -14.47 -1.99
C THR A 223 -17.73 -13.74 -0.67
N ILE A 224 -18.70 -12.84 -0.60
CA ILE A 224 -19.07 -12.13 0.62
C ILE A 224 -19.81 -13.06 1.58
N GLU A 225 -19.49 -12.94 2.86
CA GLU A 225 -20.14 -13.66 3.95
C GLU A 225 -20.52 -12.68 5.06
N GLU A 226 -21.20 -13.15 6.10
CA GLU A 226 -21.44 -12.38 7.32
C GLU A 226 -20.55 -12.90 8.45
N ASN A 227 -20.21 -12.00 9.36
CA ASN A 227 -19.59 -12.33 10.63
C ASN A 227 -20.23 -11.51 11.75
N THR A 228 -20.16 -12.03 12.97
CA THR A 228 -20.62 -11.31 14.16
C THR A 228 -19.45 -10.99 15.06
N LEU A 229 -19.24 -9.70 15.34
CA LEU A 229 -18.30 -9.19 16.34
C LEU A 229 -18.96 -9.32 17.71
N SER A 230 -18.25 -9.90 18.67
CA SER A 230 -18.75 -10.03 20.03
C SER A 230 -18.78 -8.69 20.75
N ALA A 231 -19.69 -8.54 21.71
CA ALA A 231 -19.74 -7.35 22.58
C ALA A 231 -18.41 -7.10 23.32
N SER A 232 -17.66 -8.15 23.68
CA SER A 232 -16.35 -7.99 24.33
C SER A 232 -15.28 -7.47 23.39
N ASP A 233 -15.37 -7.77 22.10
CA ASP A 233 -14.39 -7.36 21.08
C ASP A 233 -14.74 -6.01 20.43
N SER A 234 -15.97 -5.53 20.62
CA SER A 234 -16.43 -4.20 20.17
C SER A 234 -16.06 -3.08 21.14
N SER A 235 -15.71 -1.92 20.61
CA SER A 235 -15.39 -0.70 21.37
C SER A 235 -16.62 -0.07 22.03
N ASP A 236 -17.81 -0.27 21.47
CA ASP A 236 -19.09 0.22 22.02
C ASP A 236 -19.79 -0.77 22.98
N GLY A 237 -19.19 -1.94 23.20
CA GLY A 237 -19.75 -2.98 24.08
C GLY A 237 -20.99 -3.69 23.51
N GLN A 238 -21.30 -3.54 22.22
CA GLN A 238 -22.42 -4.21 21.56
C GLN A 238 -21.95 -5.26 20.54
N SER A 239 -22.81 -6.25 20.30
CA SER A 239 -22.58 -7.25 19.27
C SER A 239 -23.03 -6.71 17.92
N HIS A 240 -22.20 -6.83 16.88
CA HIS A 240 -22.49 -6.32 15.54
C HIS A 240 -22.38 -7.43 14.50
N THR A 241 -23.37 -7.57 13.63
CA THR A 241 -23.28 -8.43 12.45
C THR A 241 -22.97 -7.57 11.23
N TYR A 242 -21.98 -7.99 10.45
CA TYR A 242 -21.44 -7.20 9.34
C TYR A 242 -20.91 -8.11 8.23
N ASN A 243 -20.88 -7.56 7.02
CA ASN A 243 -20.34 -8.26 5.85
C ASN A 243 -18.82 -8.39 5.92
N VAL A 244 -18.29 -9.53 5.49
CA VAL A 244 -16.86 -9.83 5.43
C VAL A 244 -16.46 -10.39 4.07
N LEU A 245 -15.18 -10.25 3.76
CA LEU A 245 -14.55 -11.03 2.70
C LEU A 245 -14.50 -12.49 3.15
N GLY A 246 -15.12 -13.38 2.38
CA GLY A 246 -15.22 -14.81 2.70
C GLY A 246 -13.88 -15.48 2.96
N ARG A 247 -13.94 -16.54 3.77
CA ARG A 247 -12.77 -17.15 4.38
C ARG A 247 -12.46 -18.51 3.77
N GLY A 248 -11.17 -18.79 3.58
CA GLY A 248 -10.68 -20.08 3.09
C GLY A 248 -10.78 -20.28 1.58
N ASP A 249 -10.19 -21.37 1.10
CA ASP A 249 -9.97 -21.61 -0.34
C ASP A 249 -11.28 -21.81 -1.13
N THR A 250 -12.37 -22.23 -0.48
CA THR A 250 -13.68 -22.43 -1.13
C THR A 250 -14.38 -21.12 -1.47
N LYS A 251 -14.00 -20.02 -0.81
CA LYS A 251 -14.55 -18.67 -1.05
C LYS A 251 -13.67 -17.84 -1.97
N TRP A 252 -12.50 -18.36 -2.34
CA TRP A 252 -11.50 -17.70 -3.17
C TRP A 252 -11.51 -18.25 -4.60
N GLU A 253 -11.48 -17.35 -5.57
CA GLU A 253 -11.30 -17.67 -6.98
C GLU A 253 -10.23 -16.78 -7.61
N GLU A 254 -9.06 -17.34 -7.94
CA GLU A 254 -8.02 -16.59 -8.64
C GLU A 254 -8.48 -16.21 -10.05
N TYR A 255 -8.25 -14.96 -10.46
CA TYR A 255 -8.59 -14.50 -11.81
C TYR A 255 -7.69 -15.15 -12.86
N LYS A 256 -8.29 -15.78 -13.88
CA LYS A 256 -7.59 -16.65 -14.84
C LYS A 256 -7.40 -16.04 -16.23
N ASP A 257 -8.13 -15.00 -16.60
CA ASP A 257 -8.05 -14.45 -17.96
C ASP A 257 -6.70 -13.76 -18.23
N THR A 258 -6.04 -13.27 -17.17
CA THR A 258 -4.63 -12.86 -17.22
C THR A 258 -3.79 -13.79 -16.34
N PRO A 259 -2.84 -14.54 -16.91
CA PRO A 259 -1.98 -15.44 -16.14
C PRO A 259 -1.20 -14.71 -15.04
N GLN A 260 -1.16 -15.33 -13.85
CA GLN A 260 -0.39 -14.86 -12.70
C GLN A 260 0.69 -15.89 -12.40
N SER A 261 1.86 -15.81 -13.04
CA SER A 261 2.93 -16.78 -12.83
C SER A 261 3.53 -16.67 -11.41
N GLY A 262 4.29 -17.69 -10.98
CA GLY A 262 4.99 -17.63 -9.69
C GLY A 262 5.94 -16.43 -9.55
N LYS A 263 6.50 -15.95 -10.67
CA LYS A 263 7.31 -14.73 -10.72
C LYS A 263 6.44 -13.48 -10.57
N ASP A 264 5.32 -13.41 -11.28
CA ASP A 264 4.39 -12.27 -11.22
C ASP A 264 3.84 -12.08 -9.82
N LYS A 265 3.51 -13.19 -9.15
CA LYS A 265 3.03 -13.19 -7.77
C LYS A 265 4.04 -12.63 -6.76
N LYS A 266 5.30 -12.39 -7.13
CA LYS A 266 6.31 -11.72 -6.29
C LYS A 266 6.35 -10.21 -6.50
N ASP A 267 5.64 -9.68 -7.49
CA ASP A 267 5.62 -8.26 -7.82
C ASP A 267 4.20 -7.70 -7.65
N TYR A 268 4.02 -6.87 -6.63
CA TYR A 268 2.75 -6.21 -6.38
C TYR A 268 2.22 -5.44 -7.59
N ASN A 269 3.07 -4.68 -8.29
CA ASN A 269 2.62 -3.85 -9.41
C ASN A 269 2.10 -4.73 -10.56
N THR A 270 2.74 -5.88 -10.80
CA THR A 270 2.29 -6.82 -11.83
C THR A 270 0.92 -7.39 -11.49
N ILE A 271 0.69 -7.80 -10.24
CA ILE A 271 -0.61 -8.31 -9.80
C ILE A 271 -1.67 -7.20 -9.73
N PHE A 272 -1.25 -5.98 -9.40
CA PHE A 272 -2.12 -4.81 -9.45
C PHE A 272 -2.61 -4.51 -10.88
N ASP A 273 -1.74 -4.66 -11.89
CA ASP A 273 -2.13 -4.57 -13.29
C ASP A 273 -3.13 -5.66 -13.71
N VAL A 274 -3.08 -6.84 -13.09
CA VAL A 274 -4.12 -7.88 -13.25
C VAL A 274 -5.43 -7.45 -12.61
N PHE A 275 -5.39 -6.95 -11.36
CA PHE A 275 -6.57 -6.46 -10.65
C PHE A 275 -7.31 -5.34 -11.39
N LYS A 276 -6.59 -4.45 -12.08
CA LYS A 276 -7.20 -3.40 -12.92
C LYS A 276 -7.94 -3.92 -14.15
N LYS A 277 -7.59 -5.12 -14.64
CA LYS A 277 -8.21 -5.75 -15.81
C LYS A 277 -9.46 -6.57 -15.47
N MET A 278 -9.64 -6.87 -14.18
CA MET A 278 -10.84 -7.52 -13.64
C MET A 278 -12.00 -6.53 -13.56
#